data_AF-A0A0L0DQV6-F1
#
_entry.id   AF-A0A0L0DQV6-F1
#
_cell.length_a   1.000
_cell.length_b   1.000
_cell.length_c   1.000
_cell.angle_alpha   90.00
_cell.angle_beta   90.00
_cell.angle_gamma   90.00
#
_symmetry.space_group_name_H-M   'P 1'
#
loop_
_entity.id
_entity.type
_entity.pdbx_description
1 polymer ?
#
loop_
_entity_poly.entity_id
_entity_poly.type
_entity_poly.pdbx_seq_one_letter_code
_entity_poly.pdbx_strand_id
1 'polypeptide(L)'
;MPIPGALIVFGLVVFLGALCLTYLLVWHETAWHVHVVAAGLAFVAYAAVAAVACAALWHSRHLAQVMQNGWEEASPDVRDKIQAKFACCGWNSYAHLPGPSCNVNDATRPACSSGVLAHTSLRLRMFEATALVVGLMLAAIILLLVAYVVETRAALDLRHELSIELSGQYSSSQAPAAKPTESRSRSTKGTTTSTAVDAAL
;
A
#
# COMPACT_ATOMS: atom_id res chain seq x y z
N MET A 1 0.93 -2.92 24.33
CA MET A 1 0.85 -4.02 23.33
C MET A 1 2.27 -4.44 22.99
N PRO A 2 2.62 -5.74 23.01
CA PRO A 2 3.99 -6.16 22.81
C PRO A 2 4.39 -5.89 21.36
N ILE A 3 5.45 -5.10 21.21
CA ILE A 3 6.14 -4.74 19.96
C ILE A 3 6.23 -5.90 18.93
N PRO A 4 6.46 -7.18 19.32
CA PRO A 4 6.47 -8.29 18.36
C PRO A 4 5.13 -8.55 17.64
N GLY A 5 3.98 -8.31 18.28
CA GLY A 5 2.68 -8.55 17.64
C GLY A 5 2.41 -7.62 16.46
N ALA A 6 2.83 -6.35 16.58
CA ALA A 6 2.67 -5.36 15.53
C ALA A 6 3.50 -5.70 14.27
N LEU A 7 4.72 -6.23 14.46
CA LEU A 7 5.59 -6.64 13.36
C LEU A 7 5.02 -7.85 12.59
N ILE A 8 4.41 -8.80 13.29
CA ILE A 8 3.80 -9.98 12.68
C ILE A 8 2.58 -9.59 11.84
N VAL A 9 1.70 -8.75 12.39
CA VAL A 9 0.50 -8.26 11.66
C VAL A 9 0.91 -7.44 10.43
N PHE A 10 1.92 -6.58 10.57
CA PHE A 10 2.46 -5.81 9.47
C PHE A 10 3.01 -6.70 8.35
N GLY A 11 3.83 -7.70 8.70
CA GLY A 11 4.37 -8.65 7.73
C GLY A 11 3.29 -9.44 7.00
N LEU A 12 2.22 -9.83 7.72
CA LEU A 12 1.08 -10.54 7.14
C LEU A 12 0.33 -9.69 6.11
N VAL A 13 0.10 -8.41 6.41
CA VAL A 13 -0.58 -7.48 5.49
C VAL A 13 0.23 -7.27 4.22
N VAL A 14 1.55 -7.06 4.34
CA VAL A 14 2.44 -6.91 3.18
C VAL A 14 2.49 -8.20 2.34
N PHE A 15 2.55 -9.36 3.00
CA PHE A 15 2.57 -10.66 2.33
C PHE A 15 1.27 -10.93 1.56
N LEU A 16 0.11 -10.71 2.19
CA LEU A 16 -1.20 -10.85 1.53
C LEU A 16 -1.35 -9.86 0.38
N GLY A 17 -0.84 -8.64 0.54
CA GLY A 17 -0.82 -7.64 -0.52
C GLY A 17 0.03 -8.06 -1.72
N ALA A 18 1.20 -8.69 -1.49
CA ALA A 18 2.04 -9.23 -2.55
C ALA A 18 1.38 -10.42 -3.28
N LEU A 19 0.70 -11.31 -2.54
CA LEU A 19 -0.06 -12.41 -3.14
C LEU A 19 -1.22 -11.90 -4.01
N CYS A 20 -1.93 -10.88 -3.53
CA CYS A 20 -3.00 -10.22 -4.27
C CYS A 20 -2.47 -9.59 -5.58
N LEU A 21 -1.29 -8.97 -5.54
CA LEU A 21 -0.61 -8.43 -6.72
C LEU A 21 -0.29 -9.53 -7.74
N THR A 22 0.29 -10.65 -7.32
CA THR A 22 0.60 -11.78 -8.22
C THR A 22 -0.65 -12.43 -8.81
N TYR A 23 -1.73 -12.53 -8.03
CA TYR A 23 -2.99 -13.10 -8.49
C TYR A 23 -3.66 -12.20 -9.55
N LEU A 24 -3.65 -10.88 -9.33
CA LEU A 24 -4.24 -9.91 -10.27
C LEU A 24 -3.40 -9.73 -11.54
N LEU A 25 -2.07 -9.89 -11.45
CA LEU A 25 -1.17 -9.90 -12.61
C LEU A 25 -1.41 -11.10 -13.54
N VAL A 26 -1.82 -12.25 -12.99
CA VAL A 26 -2.02 -13.48 -13.77
C VAL A 26 -3.40 -13.52 -14.45
N TRP A 27 -4.43 -12.89 -13.87
CA TRP A 27 -5.81 -13.03 -14.34
C TRP A 27 -6.35 -11.89 -15.21
N HIS A 28 -5.73 -10.71 -15.26
CA HIS A 28 -6.31 -9.54 -15.96
C HIS A 28 -5.39 -8.94 -17.02
N GLU A 29 -5.77 -9.09 -18.30
CA GLU A 29 -5.06 -8.60 -19.49
C GLU A 29 -5.00 -7.07 -19.60
N THR A 30 -5.72 -6.34 -18.75
CA THR A 30 -5.77 -4.88 -18.79
C THR A 30 -4.71 -4.25 -17.88
N ALA A 31 -3.63 -3.76 -18.50
CA ALA A 31 -2.52 -3.06 -17.84
C ALA A 31 -2.97 -2.02 -16.80
N TRP A 32 -4.14 -1.38 -16.97
CA TRP A 32 -4.70 -0.42 -16.04
C TRP A 32 -4.90 -0.93 -14.59
N HIS A 33 -5.45 -2.14 -14.42
CA HIS A 33 -5.77 -2.65 -13.08
C HIS A 33 -4.52 -2.94 -12.24
N VAL A 34 -3.44 -3.36 -12.89
CA VAL A 34 -2.14 -3.62 -12.26
C VAL A 34 -1.57 -2.34 -11.64
N HIS A 35 -1.67 -1.20 -12.33
CA HIS A 35 -1.14 0.08 -11.84
C HIS A 35 -1.94 0.62 -10.64
N VAL A 36 -3.26 0.48 -10.66
CA VAL A 36 -4.13 0.90 -9.54
C VAL A 36 -3.86 0.05 -8.29
N VAL A 37 -3.67 -1.25 -8.45
CA VAL A 37 -3.34 -2.17 -7.35
C VAL A 37 -1.94 -1.88 -6.81
N ALA A 38 -0.94 -1.67 -7.68
CA ALA A 38 0.40 -1.29 -7.27
C ALA A 38 0.42 0.05 -6.51
N ALA A 39 -0.34 1.05 -6.96
CA ALA A 39 -0.50 2.32 -6.27
C ALA A 39 -1.17 2.15 -4.90
N GLY A 40 -2.21 1.31 -4.80
CA GLY A 40 -2.86 0.96 -3.53
C GLY A 40 -1.90 0.28 -2.56
N LEU A 41 -1.08 -0.66 -3.04
CA LEU A 41 -0.08 -1.35 -2.22
C LEU A 41 1.00 -0.38 -1.72
N ALA A 42 1.49 0.50 -2.60
CA ALA A 42 2.44 1.53 -2.24
C ALA A 42 1.86 2.50 -1.20
N PHE A 43 0.58 2.86 -1.31
CA PHE A 43 -0.10 3.67 -0.32
C PHE A 43 -0.23 2.97 1.04
N VAL A 44 -0.57 1.68 1.05
CA VAL A 44 -0.60 0.88 2.30
C VAL A 44 0.80 0.83 2.92
N ALA A 45 1.83 0.57 2.13
CA ALA A 45 3.21 0.59 2.61
C ALA A 45 3.60 1.97 3.18
N TYR A 46 3.22 3.06 2.50
CA TYR A 46 3.47 4.42 2.98
C TYR A 46 2.75 4.71 4.30
N ALA A 47 1.46 4.39 4.40
CA ALA A 47 0.68 4.57 5.62
C ALA A 47 1.28 3.77 6.78
N ALA A 48 1.82 2.59 6.49
CA ALA A 48 2.44 1.74 7.49
C ALA A 48 3.79 2.32 7.97
N VAL A 49 4.62 2.85 7.06
CA VAL A 49 5.85 3.59 7.42
C VAL A 49 5.53 4.85 8.21
N ALA A 50 4.51 5.61 7.82
CA ALA A 50 4.05 6.80 8.52
C ALA A 50 3.55 6.47 9.94
N ALA A 51 2.81 5.36 10.10
CA ALA A 51 2.37 4.89 11.42
C ALA A 51 3.55 4.54 12.32
N VAL A 52 4.57 3.86 11.79
CA VAL A 52 5.80 3.53 12.54
C VAL A 52 6.57 4.80 12.90
N ALA A 53 6.68 5.78 11.99
CA ALA A 53 7.32 7.06 12.26
C ALA A 53 6.58 7.84 13.36
N CYS A 54 5.25 7.92 13.30
CA CYS A 54 4.41 8.53 14.32
C CYS A 54 4.55 7.82 15.68
N ALA A 55 4.59 6.49 15.68
CA ALA A 55 4.80 5.70 16.90
C ALA A 55 6.21 5.94 17.48
N ALA A 56 7.24 6.05 16.65
CA ALA A 56 8.60 6.37 17.08
C ALA A 56 8.70 7.78 17.69
N LEU A 57 8.02 8.77 17.09
CA LEU A 57 7.92 10.13 17.63
C LEU A 57 7.16 10.19 18.96
N TRP A 58 6.11 9.38 19.10
CA TRP A 58 5.39 9.27 20.36
C TRP A 58 6.27 8.64 21.45
N HIS A 59 6.96 7.55 21.10
CA HIS A 59 7.88 6.87 21.99
C HIS A 59 9.09 7.73 22.36
N SER A 60 9.62 8.57 21.47
CA SER A 60 10.76 9.44 21.81
C SER A 60 10.39 10.43 22.92
N ARG A 61 9.15 10.95 22.92
CA ARG A 61 8.63 11.86 23.95
C ARG A 61 8.32 11.16 25.28
N HIS A 62 7.86 9.92 25.23
CA HIS A 62 7.47 9.14 26.41
C HIS A 62 8.51 8.09 26.82
N LEU A 63 9.70 8.10 26.23
CA LEU A 63 10.70 7.04 26.37
C LEU A 63 11.09 6.84 27.83
N ALA A 64 11.28 7.94 28.56
CA ALA A 64 11.64 7.92 29.97
C ALA A 64 10.58 7.20 30.82
N GLN A 65 9.29 7.47 30.58
CA GLN A 65 8.18 6.86 31.31
C GLN A 65 8.00 5.39 30.95
N VAL A 66 8.05 5.06 29.65
CA VAL A 66 7.94 3.67 29.18
C VAL A 66 9.06 2.80 29.75
N MET A 67 10.28 3.34 29.77
CA MET A 67 11.44 2.63 30.32
C MET A 67 11.38 2.50 31.84
N GLN A 68 10.86 3.51 32.54
CA GLN A 68 10.64 3.42 33.98
C GLN A 68 9.59 2.36 34.32
N ASN A 69 8.44 2.37 33.66
CA ASN A 69 7.40 1.35 33.87
C ASN A 69 7.93 -0.04 33.53
N GLY A 70 8.66 -0.16 32.41
CA GLY A 70 9.30 -1.42 32.02
C GLY A 70 10.35 -1.88 33.03
N TRP A 71 11.06 -0.97 33.69
CA TRP A 71 11.97 -1.31 34.78
C TRP A 71 11.22 -1.86 36.00
N GLU A 72 10.15 -1.21 36.41
CA GLU A 72 9.31 -1.61 37.56
C GLU A 72 8.61 -2.96 37.34
N GLU A 73 8.22 -3.28 36.10
CA GLU A 73 7.62 -4.56 35.74
C GLU A 73 8.65 -5.67 35.46
N ALA A 74 9.90 -5.34 35.15
CA ALA A 74 10.92 -6.32 34.81
C ALA A 74 11.27 -7.24 36.00
N SER A 75 11.53 -8.51 35.72
CA SER A 75 12.02 -9.45 36.72
C SER A 75 13.43 -9.08 37.20
N PRO A 76 13.82 -9.46 38.43
CA PRO A 76 15.15 -9.18 38.97
C PRO A 76 16.29 -9.68 38.06
N ASP A 77 16.13 -10.82 37.39
CA ASP A 77 17.12 -11.35 36.44
C ASP A 77 17.29 -10.48 35.18
N VAL A 78 16.20 -9.87 34.70
CA VAL A 78 16.26 -8.96 33.55
C VAL A 78 16.96 -7.67 33.95
N ARG A 79 16.65 -7.14 35.14
CA ARG A 79 17.36 -5.98 35.69
C ARG A 79 18.85 -6.27 35.85
N ASP A 80 19.20 -7.46 36.31
CA ASP A 80 20.59 -7.91 36.46
C ASP A 80 21.38 -7.86 35.15
N LYS A 81 20.79 -8.40 34.08
CA LYS A 81 21.39 -8.37 32.73
C LYS A 81 21.58 -6.95 32.22
N ILE A 82 20.63 -6.05 32.51
CA ILE A 82 20.73 -4.64 32.11
C ILE A 82 21.85 -3.96 32.91
N GLN A 83 21.92 -4.20 34.22
CA GLN A 83 22.97 -3.66 35.10
C GLN A 83 24.36 -4.11 34.70
N ALA A 84 24.53 -5.41 34.40
CA ALA A 84 25.78 -5.98 33.91
C ALA A 84 26.20 -5.37 32.57
N LYS A 85 25.24 -5.15 31.66
CA LYS A 85 25.52 -4.60 30.32
C LYS A 85 25.92 -3.12 30.33
N PHE A 86 25.29 -2.33 31.21
CA PHE A 86 25.51 -0.87 31.26
C PHE A 86 26.38 -0.43 32.44
N ALA A 87 26.92 -1.38 33.22
CA ALA A 87 27.73 -1.14 34.42
C ALA A 87 27.09 -0.11 35.37
N CYS A 88 25.78 -0.23 35.58
CA CYS A 88 24.95 0.72 36.33
C CYS A 88 24.23 0.05 37.50
N CYS A 89 23.73 0.85 38.44
CA CYS A 89 22.98 0.34 39.59
C CYS A 89 21.68 1.09 39.83
N GLY A 90 20.58 0.33 39.93
CA GLY A 90 19.21 0.84 40.08
C GLY A 90 18.77 1.78 38.94
N TRP A 91 17.49 2.16 38.92
CA TRP A 91 16.95 2.95 37.81
C TRP A 91 17.30 4.44 37.91
N ASN A 92 16.71 5.13 38.89
CA ASN A 92 16.94 6.56 39.16
C ASN A 92 17.94 6.79 40.29
N SER A 93 18.11 5.81 41.18
CA SER A 93 19.11 5.78 42.24
C SER A 93 19.59 4.35 42.44
N TYR A 94 20.78 4.18 43.04
CA TYR A 94 21.39 2.87 43.32
C TYR A 94 20.50 1.95 44.16
N ALA A 95 19.64 2.51 45.02
CA ALA A 95 18.72 1.75 45.87
C ALA A 95 17.34 1.48 45.23
N HIS A 96 17.03 2.10 44.08
CA HIS A 96 15.70 1.98 43.48
C HIS A 96 15.58 0.72 42.61
N LEU A 97 15.00 -0.34 43.21
CA LEU A 97 14.74 -1.64 42.58
C LEU A 97 15.99 -2.21 41.86
N PRO A 98 17.11 -2.44 42.57
CA PRO A 98 18.30 -3.04 41.98
C PRO A 98 18.06 -4.51 41.60
N GLY A 99 18.82 -4.99 40.62
CA GLY A 99 19.01 -6.42 40.38
C GLY A 99 19.89 -7.06 41.46
N PRO A 100 19.90 -8.39 41.55
CA PRO A 100 20.61 -9.15 42.59
C PRO A 100 22.15 -8.96 42.59
N SER A 101 22.77 -8.66 41.44
CA SER A 101 24.22 -8.39 41.35
C SER A 101 24.61 -6.96 41.77
N CYS A 102 23.65 -6.11 42.07
CA CYS A 102 23.92 -4.74 42.47
C CYS A 102 24.25 -4.63 43.94
N ASN A 103 25.51 -4.30 44.25
CA ASN A 103 25.89 -3.92 45.59
C ASN A 103 25.51 -2.45 45.84
N VAL A 104 24.45 -2.23 46.62
CA VAL A 104 23.96 -0.89 47.02
C VAL A 104 25.00 -0.05 47.79
N ASN A 105 26.08 -0.66 48.28
CA ASN A 105 27.18 0.04 48.96
C ASN A 105 28.25 0.55 47.98
N ASP A 106 28.16 0.16 46.69
CA ASP A 106 29.09 0.55 45.64
C ASP A 106 28.63 1.88 45.02
N ALA A 107 28.83 2.98 45.77
CA ALA A 107 28.40 4.33 45.41
C ALA A 107 29.06 4.89 44.13
N THR A 108 29.99 4.15 43.54
CA THR A 108 30.73 4.53 42.33
C THR A 108 29.93 4.27 41.05
N ARG A 109 28.86 3.47 41.11
CA ARG A 109 28.08 3.12 39.91
C ARG A 109 27.00 4.16 39.59
N PRO A 110 26.91 4.65 38.34
CA PRO A 110 25.86 5.57 37.94
C PRO A 110 24.49 4.90 37.86
N ALA A 111 23.43 5.71 37.90
CA ALA A 111 22.05 5.27 37.70
C ALA A 111 21.84 4.73 36.27
N CYS A 112 21.06 3.67 36.11
CA CYS A 112 20.83 3.04 34.80
C CYS A 112 20.02 3.92 33.84
N SER A 113 19.18 4.82 34.36
CA SER A 113 18.31 5.66 33.52
C SER A 113 19.10 6.51 32.52
N SER A 114 20.18 7.16 32.93
CA SER A 114 20.97 8.03 32.05
C SER A 114 21.67 7.25 30.93
N GLY A 115 22.29 6.11 31.24
CA GLY A 115 22.97 5.26 30.27
C GLY A 115 22.02 4.59 29.28
N VAL A 116 20.90 4.04 29.78
CA VAL A 116 19.91 3.35 28.95
C VAL A 116 19.17 4.33 28.05
N LEU A 117 18.77 5.51 28.56
CA LEU A 117 18.11 6.53 27.75
C LEU A 117 19.06 7.09 26.67
N ALA A 118 20.33 7.35 27.00
CA ALA A 118 21.31 7.81 26.02
C ALA A 118 21.52 6.78 24.90
N HIS A 119 21.66 5.50 25.27
CA HIS A 119 21.84 4.43 24.28
C HIS A 119 20.60 4.24 23.39
N THR A 120 19.41 4.32 23.99
CA THR A 120 18.15 4.05 23.28
C THR A 120 17.73 5.21 22.39
N SER A 121 17.91 6.44 22.85
CA SER A 121 17.56 7.65 22.08
C SER A 121 18.36 7.77 20.78
N LEU A 122 19.65 7.42 20.78
CA LEU A 122 20.48 7.44 19.58
C LEU A 122 19.96 6.44 18.52
N ARG A 123 19.59 5.23 18.95
CA ARG A 123 19.04 4.21 18.04
C ARG A 123 17.68 4.60 17.49
N LEU A 124 16.83 5.20 18.31
CA LEU A 124 15.50 5.64 17.89
C LEU A 124 15.57 6.72 16.80
N ARG A 125 16.54 7.65 16.90
CA ARG A 125 16.80 8.66 15.85
C ARG A 125 17.21 8.04 14.52
N MET A 126 17.98 6.95 14.53
CA MET A 126 18.34 6.24 13.29
C MET A 126 17.12 5.60 12.62
N PHE A 127 16.21 5.01 13.40
CA PHE A 127 14.94 4.48 12.89
C PHE A 127 14.04 5.58 12.34
N GLU A 128 13.95 6.72 13.02
CA GLU A 128 13.19 7.89 12.56
C GLU A 128 13.71 8.39 11.21
N ALA A 129 15.03 8.58 11.08
CA ALA A 129 15.64 9.02 9.83
C ALA A 129 15.38 8.03 8.69
N THR A 130 15.49 6.73 8.96
CA THR A 130 15.25 5.68 7.96
C THR A 130 13.78 5.64 7.53
N ALA A 131 12.85 5.76 8.48
CA ALA A 131 11.42 5.82 8.19
C ALA A 131 11.06 7.04 7.33
N LEU A 132 11.66 8.20 7.59
CA LEU A 132 11.46 9.40 6.77
C LEU A 132 11.99 9.21 5.35
N VAL A 133 13.20 8.67 5.18
CA VAL A 133 13.78 8.43 3.86
C VAL A 133 12.92 7.44 3.06
N VAL A 134 12.53 6.32 3.66
CA VAL A 134 11.67 5.32 3.00
C VAL A 134 10.29 5.90 2.69
N GLY A 135 9.71 6.68 3.61
CA GLY A 135 8.43 7.35 3.41
C GLY A 135 8.47 8.32 2.22
N LEU A 136 9.50 9.14 2.11
CA LEU A 136 9.68 10.08 0.99
C LEU A 136 9.86 9.34 -0.35
N MET A 137 10.64 8.26 -0.36
CA MET A 137 10.82 7.43 -1.55
C MET A 137 9.49 6.80 -2.00
N LEU A 138 8.70 6.25 -1.08
CA LEU A 138 7.39 5.69 -1.39
C LEU A 138 6.41 6.76 -1.87
N ALA A 139 6.39 7.94 -1.26
CA ALA A 139 5.55 9.05 -1.70
C ALA A 139 5.90 9.48 -3.13
N ALA A 140 7.19 9.57 -3.47
CA ALA A 140 7.63 9.87 -4.82
C ALA A 140 7.19 8.79 -5.83
N ILE A 141 7.31 7.52 -5.48
CA ILE A 141 6.84 6.40 -6.33
C ILE A 141 5.33 6.50 -6.55
N ILE A 142 4.53 6.76 -5.50
CA ILE A 142 3.09 6.91 -5.61
C ILE A 142 2.74 8.09 -6.53
N LEU A 143 3.41 9.24 -6.37
CA LEU A 143 3.19 10.42 -7.22
C LEU A 143 3.52 10.13 -8.69
N LEU A 144 4.63 9.44 -8.96
CA LEU A 144 5.01 9.03 -10.32
C LEU A 144 3.98 8.06 -10.92
N LEU A 145 3.51 7.08 -10.14
CA LEU A 145 2.47 6.15 -10.58
C LEU A 145 1.17 6.89 -10.90
N VAL A 146 0.75 7.82 -10.05
CA VAL A 146 -0.46 8.62 -10.29
C VAL A 146 -0.29 9.49 -11.54
N ALA A 147 0.84 10.17 -11.70
CA ALA A 147 1.12 10.98 -12.89
C ALA A 147 1.07 10.14 -14.18
N TYR A 148 1.72 8.97 -14.18
CA TYR A 148 1.69 8.03 -15.29
C TYR A 148 0.27 7.53 -15.61
N VAL A 149 -0.51 7.21 -14.57
CA VAL A 149 -1.91 6.80 -14.66
C VAL A 149 -2.79 7.91 -15.24
N VAL A 150 -2.57 9.17 -14.88
CA VAL A 150 -3.28 10.32 -15.45
C VAL A 150 -2.92 10.52 -16.93
N GLU A 151 -1.64 10.45 -17.27
CA GLU A 151 -1.17 10.61 -18.65
C GLU A 151 -1.69 9.50 -19.58
N THR A 152 -1.66 8.26 -19.11
CA THR A 152 -2.23 7.13 -19.86
C THR A 152 -3.75 7.25 -20.03
N ARG A 153 -4.48 7.79 -19.06
CA ARG A 153 -5.92 8.09 -19.21
C ARG A 153 -6.18 9.15 -20.26
N ALA A 154 -5.45 10.26 -20.22
CA ALA A 154 -5.59 11.33 -21.21
C ALA A 154 -5.31 10.82 -22.64
N ALA A 155 -4.29 9.98 -22.80
CA ALA A 155 -3.98 9.36 -24.09
C ALA A 155 -5.06 8.37 -24.56
N LEU A 156 -5.70 7.65 -23.64
CA LEU A 156 -6.78 6.71 -23.97
C LEU A 156 -8.06 7.43 -24.41
N ASP A 157 -8.40 8.54 -23.74
CA ASP A 157 -9.59 9.34 -24.04
C ASP A 157 -9.50 9.94 -25.46
N LEU A 158 -8.33 10.47 -25.81
CA LEU A 158 -8.07 11.01 -27.14
C LEU A 158 -8.18 9.94 -28.25
N ARG A 159 -7.75 8.70 -27.97
CA ARG A 159 -7.93 7.56 -28.90
C ARG A 159 -9.40 7.21 -29.07
N HIS A 160 -10.19 7.31 -28.00
CA HIS A 160 -11.61 6.98 -28.08
C HIS A 160 -12.37 7.98 -28.94
N GLU A 161 -12.12 9.29 -28.80
CA GLU A 161 -12.71 10.30 -29.69
C GLU A 161 -12.31 10.09 -31.16
N LEU A 162 -11.02 9.84 -31.43
CA LEU A 162 -10.56 9.59 -32.80
C LEU A 162 -11.23 8.35 -33.42
N SER A 163 -11.46 7.30 -32.62
CA SER A 163 -12.16 6.09 -33.09
C SER A 163 -13.62 6.34 -33.45
N ILE A 164 -14.30 7.22 -32.71
CA ILE A 164 -15.69 7.61 -32.97
C ILE A 164 -15.76 8.41 -34.29
N GLU A 165 -14.90 9.41 -34.46
CA GLU A 165 -14.80 10.20 -35.69
C GLU A 165 -14.54 9.33 -36.94
N LEU A 166 -13.57 8.41 -36.87
CA LEU A 166 -13.27 7.47 -37.95
C LEU A 166 -14.45 6.55 -38.28
N SER A 167 -15.15 6.04 -37.26
CA SER A 167 -16.34 5.19 -37.47
C SER A 167 -17.52 5.97 -38.07
N GLY A 168 -17.70 7.24 -37.68
CA GLY A 168 -18.70 8.14 -38.26
C GLY A 168 -18.43 8.48 -39.72
N GLN A 169 -17.17 8.76 -40.09
CA GLN A 169 -16.80 9.00 -41.48
C GLN A 169 -16.96 7.76 -42.37
N TYR A 170 -16.60 6.58 -41.87
CA TYR A 170 -16.76 5.33 -42.62
C TYR A 170 -18.25 5.02 -42.88
N SER A 171 -19.13 5.24 -41.89
CA SER A 171 -20.57 5.04 -42.05
C SER A 171 -21.23 6.07 -42.99
N SER A 172 -20.72 7.29 -43.04
CA SER A 172 -21.21 8.33 -43.98
C SER A 172 -20.78 8.04 -45.42
N SER A 173 -19.56 7.52 -45.62
CA SER A 173 -19.06 7.18 -46.96
C SER A 173 -19.73 5.94 -47.58
N GLN A 174 -20.44 5.12 -46.79
CA GLN A 174 -21.17 3.94 -47.26
C GLN A 174 -22.66 4.19 -47.52
N ALA A 175 -23.16 5.44 -47.42
CA ALA A 175 -24.53 5.75 -47.81
C ALA A 175 -24.74 5.39 -49.30
N PRO A 176 -25.61 4.41 -49.62
CA PRO A 176 -25.78 3.96 -51.00
C PRO A 176 -26.33 5.10 -51.85
N ALA A 177 -25.63 5.40 -52.95
CA ALA A 177 -26.10 6.32 -53.97
C ALA A 177 -27.51 5.91 -54.41
N ALA A 178 -28.50 6.70 -54.00
CA ALA A 178 -29.87 6.55 -54.44
C ALA A 178 -29.90 6.66 -55.98
N LYS A 179 -30.29 5.56 -56.63
CA LYS A 179 -30.49 5.50 -58.09
C LYS A 179 -31.55 6.52 -58.53
N PRO A 180 -31.41 7.14 -59.71
CA PRO A 180 -32.43 8.03 -60.25
C PRO A 180 -33.69 7.23 -60.62
N THR A 181 -34.82 7.87 -60.36
CA THR A 181 -36.21 7.51 -60.65
C THR A 181 -36.42 7.06 -62.10
N GLU A 182 -37.06 5.91 -62.33
CA GLU A 182 -37.76 5.61 -63.59
C GLU A 182 -39.23 5.29 -63.32
N SER A 183 -40.07 6.29 -63.60
CA SER A 183 -41.52 6.21 -63.63
C SER A 183 -41.94 5.45 -64.89
N ARG A 184 -42.48 4.23 -64.76
CA ARG A 184 -43.15 3.56 -65.88
C ARG A 184 -44.47 2.91 -65.45
N SER A 185 -45.53 3.64 -65.79
CA SER A 185 -46.91 3.19 -65.81
C SER A 185 -47.10 2.09 -66.86
N ARG A 186 -47.66 0.93 -66.50
CA ARG A 186 -48.43 0.09 -67.44
C ARG A 186 -49.45 -0.81 -66.72
N SER A 187 -50.67 -0.68 -67.22
CA SER A 187 -51.92 -1.31 -66.85
C SER A 187 -52.07 -2.74 -67.41
N THR A 188 -52.82 -3.56 -66.65
CA THR A 188 -53.74 -4.67 -66.99
C THR A 188 -53.27 -5.98 -67.69
N LYS A 189 -53.65 -7.11 -67.05
CA LYS A 189 -54.50 -8.26 -67.50
C LYS A 189 -53.91 -9.69 -67.28
N GLY A 190 -54.79 -10.61 -66.83
CA GLY A 190 -54.73 -12.07 -67.05
C GLY A 190 -54.17 -12.88 -65.87
N THR A 191 -54.94 -13.54 -64.98
CA THR A 191 -55.85 -14.70 -65.12
C THR A 191 -55.13 -16.07 -65.04
N THR A 192 -55.49 -16.81 -63.97
CA THR A 192 -55.62 -18.28 -63.76
C THR A 192 -54.42 -19.23 -63.54
N THR A 193 -54.51 -19.90 -62.36
CA THR A 193 -54.34 -21.36 -62.06
C THR A 193 -52.95 -21.98 -62.26
N SER A 194 -52.43 -22.94 -61.49
CA SER A 194 -53.01 -24.02 -60.68
C SER A 194 -51.88 -24.68 -59.88
N THR A 195 -52.20 -25.26 -58.70
CA THR A 195 -51.63 -26.49 -58.08
C THR A 195 -50.12 -26.60 -57.80
N ALA A 196 -49.61 -27.30 -56.79
CA ALA A 196 -50.07 -27.95 -55.56
C ALA A 196 -48.82 -28.72 -55.02
N VAL A 197 -48.94 -29.28 -53.81
CA VAL A 197 -48.23 -30.49 -53.32
C VAL A 197 -46.94 -30.30 -52.51
N ASP A 198 -47.14 -30.50 -51.19
CA ASP A 198 -46.46 -31.39 -50.22
C ASP A 198 -44.95 -31.22 -49.94
N ALA A 199 -44.50 -31.02 -48.69
CA ALA A 199 -44.66 -31.76 -47.42
C ALA A 199 -43.56 -32.81 -47.18
N ALA A 200 -43.10 -32.85 -45.92
CA ALA A 200 -42.23 -33.82 -45.24
C ALA A 200 -40.74 -33.80 -45.66
N LEU A 201 -39.75 -33.86 -44.75
CA LEU A 201 -39.71 -34.28 -43.34
C LEU A 201 -39.11 -33.20 -42.42
#